data_AF-A0A936EKX7-F1
#
_entry.id   AF-A0A936EKX7-F1
#
_cell.length_a   1.000
_cell.length_b   1.000
_cell.length_c   1.000
_cell.angle_alpha   90.00
_cell.angle_beta   90.00
_cell.angle_gamma   90.00
#
_symmetry.space_group_name_H-M   'P 1'
#
loop_
_entity.id
_entity.type
_entity.pdbx_description
1 polymer ?
#
loop_
_entity_poly.entity_id
_entity_poly.type
_entity_poly.pdbx_seq_one_letter_code
_entity_poly.pdbx_strand_id
1 'polypeptide(L)'
;MMKILTLLTLLLPLFSFGQHDKHVEDATVKHNHLAHMQASRAQVFYIHNLPAPKLMTGIGNSKMKIETKSEKTQAYFNQGLSLLHDFWDFEAYRAFKEAIRNDSTAIMPYWGLLQTVGPDEDSVYKSNKTNAIRQLKKLLATANEHEKLYAEISLLTDSLKEKAYPEISKKMELIVHKFPDDIDAKLFLALSKMSGYDTDMKPMEGQMYSQFLLKDVQRTEPNNHAFHHYWIHLMEHCCPEKALTSADILTSLGPSSGHIVHMPGHIYNRVGNYKKAHDAFVDAVKTDSAYMKNEGVQEVDNWNYIHNINYLINNCVHDGRLTEGLYYAERLKNMPVDKHRKKVYDGTFFNQGLLAPAKMQMAFGNWDKAAQQFELIVDKDTVYSYTNMEYKTGLTFFVKGMDALVKNNVIEAEKYSNSLDALLWRNAKQTGKDSTLNEWYQNTINTASLELQGCIASYQGNYNKAIKLLEKAEKQEIDLGYGEPPLYARPVAISIADAQIKAAKYDKAIDTYEAFLKRFPKSAFVYHCLRNVYLKKGKPEKAKEYEMLLKDAAMYADYGMYGNF
;
A
#
# COMPACT_ATOMS: atom_id res chain seq x y z
N MET A 1 17.95 -48.95 -25.85
CA MET A 1 18.01 -48.24 -24.55
C MET A 1 17.95 -46.75 -24.81
N MET A 2 16.78 -46.12 -24.67
CA MET A 2 16.67 -44.71 -24.29
C MET A 2 15.21 -44.43 -23.93
N LYS A 3 14.97 -44.23 -22.64
CA LYS A 3 13.67 -43.84 -22.08
C LYS A 3 13.42 -42.37 -22.44
N ILE A 4 12.30 -42.10 -23.11
CA ILE A 4 11.78 -40.74 -23.28
C ILE A 4 11.02 -40.39 -22.01
N LEU A 5 11.59 -39.48 -21.21
CA LEU A 5 10.95 -38.89 -20.04
C LEU A 5 9.97 -37.81 -20.51
N THR A 6 8.67 -38.03 -20.32
CA THR A 6 7.64 -37.03 -20.59
C THR A 6 7.64 -36.01 -19.46
N LEU A 7 8.13 -34.80 -19.71
CA LEU A 7 8.05 -33.67 -18.79
C LEU A 7 6.62 -33.13 -18.81
N LEU A 8 5.86 -33.34 -17.73
CA LEU A 8 4.56 -32.70 -17.50
C LEU A 8 4.79 -31.22 -17.15
N THR A 9 4.60 -30.32 -18.10
CA THR A 9 4.51 -28.87 -17.83
C THR A 9 3.08 -28.54 -17.40
N LEU A 10 2.86 -28.40 -16.08
CA LEU A 10 1.65 -27.81 -15.52
C LEU A 10 1.59 -26.31 -15.86
N LEU A 11 0.84 -25.97 -16.91
CA LEU A 11 0.38 -24.60 -17.18
C LEU A 11 -0.91 -24.35 -16.39
N LEU A 12 -0.82 -23.57 -15.31
CA LEU A 12 -1.95 -23.12 -14.49
C LEU A 12 -2.46 -21.75 -15.00
N PRO A 13 -3.76 -21.55 -15.27
CA PRO A 13 -4.34 -20.21 -15.50
C PRO A 13 -4.70 -19.56 -14.16
N LEU A 14 -4.32 -18.29 -13.99
CA LEU A 14 -4.70 -17.39 -12.89
C LEU A 14 -6.11 -16.81 -13.17
N PHE A 15 -7.01 -16.81 -12.19
CA PHE A 15 -8.43 -16.46 -12.35
C PHE A 15 -8.91 -15.47 -11.27
N SER A 16 -8.75 -14.19 -11.53
CA SER A 16 -9.61 -13.11 -10.99
C SER A 16 -9.37 -11.86 -11.83
N PHE A 17 -10.07 -10.77 -11.54
CA PHE A 17 -9.70 -9.43 -12.01
C PHE A 17 -8.26 -9.00 -11.63
N GLY A 18 -7.47 -9.86 -10.98
CA GLY A 18 -6.06 -9.67 -10.64
C GLY A 18 -5.03 -10.10 -11.70
N GLN A 19 -5.37 -10.16 -13.00
CA GLN A 19 -4.35 -10.41 -14.04
C GLN A 19 -3.69 -9.10 -14.53
N HIS A 20 -3.22 -8.26 -13.60
CA HIS A 20 -2.36 -7.11 -13.89
C HIS A 20 -0.87 -7.38 -13.65
N ASP A 21 -0.49 -8.59 -13.22
CA ASP A 21 0.92 -9.02 -13.06
C ASP A 21 1.75 -9.02 -14.36
N LYS A 22 1.15 -8.77 -15.54
CA LYS A 22 1.84 -8.84 -16.83
C LYS A 22 1.72 -7.61 -17.74
N HIS A 23 1.31 -6.47 -17.19
CA HIS A 23 1.43 -5.20 -17.90
C HIS A 23 2.37 -4.24 -17.17
N VAL A 24 3.65 -4.63 -17.02
CA VAL A 24 4.83 -3.76 -17.18
C VAL A 24 6.05 -4.67 -17.43
N GLU A 25 6.19 -5.19 -18.65
CA GLU A 25 7.53 -5.48 -19.21
C GLU A 25 7.98 -4.30 -20.10
N ASP A 26 7.36 -3.13 -19.93
CA ASP A 26 7.80 -1.90 -20.54
C ASP A 26 8.73 -1.18 -19.58
N ALA A 27 9.95 -0.92 -20.04
CA ALA A 27 11.08 -0.36 -19.32
C ALA A 27 10.90 1.11 -18.86
N THR A 28 9.70 1.50 -18.44
CA THR A 28 9.42 2.80 -17.86
C THR A 28 8.77 2.63 -16.50
N VAL A 29 9.51 3.03 -15.47
CA VAL A 29 9.09 3.16 -14.08
C VAL A 29 7.85 4.06 -13.98
N LYS A 30 6.66 3.48 -14.08
CA LYS A 30 5.39 4.21 -13.89
C LYS A 30 4.54 3.43 -12.89
N HIS A 31 4.43 3.97 -11.68
CA HIS A 31 3.52 3.46 -10.65
C HIS A 31 2.07 3.55 -11.17
N ASN A 32 1.43 2.40 -11.41
CA ASN A 32 0.01 2.31 -11.72
C ASN A 32 -0.76 2.14 -10.39
N HIS A 33 -1.57 3.14 -10.04
CA HIS A 33 -2.25 3.19 -8.75
C HIS A 33 -3.25 2.03 -8.56
N LEU A 34 -4.00 1.67 -9.62
CA LEU A 34 -4.88 0.50 -9.59
C LEU A 34 -4.11 -0.81 -9.39
N ALA A 35 -2.97 -0.97 -10.07
CA ALA A 35 -2.15 -2.17 -9.91
C ALA A 35 -1.64 -2.30 -8.47
N HIS A 36 -1.30 -1.19 -7.82
CA HIS A 36 -0.92 -1.17 -6.41
C HIS A 36 -2.07 -1.63 -5.49
N MET A 37 -3.27 -1.05 -5.65
CA MET A 37 -4.45 -1.46 -4.87
C MET A 37 -4.78 -2.95 -5.05
N GLN A 38 -4.70 -3.45 -6.29
CA GLN A 38 -4.95 -4.87 -6.59
C GLN A 38 -3.90 -5.80 -5.98
N ALA A 39 -2.63 -5.41 -5.97
CA ALA A 39 -1.56 -6.19 -5.35
C ALA A 39 -1.75 -6.34 -3.83
N SER A 40 -2.29 -5.32 -3.16
CA SER A 40 -2.67 -5.40 -1.75
C SER A 40 -3.85 -6.37 -1.53
N ARG A 41 -4.89 -6.28 -2.37
CA ARG A 41 -6.05 -7.21 -2.34
C ARG A 41 -5.69 -8.67 -2.65
N ALA A 42 -4.63 -8.92 -3.40
CA ALA A 42 -4.17 -10.27 -3.71
C ALA A 42 -3.58 -11.03 -2.50
N GLN A 43 -3.34 -10.34 -1.38
CA GLN A 43 -2.79 -10.91 -0.16
C GLN A 43 -3.85 -11.52 0.75
N VAL A 44 -5.06 -11.70 0.23
CA VAL A 44 -6.19 -12.32 0.92
C VAL A 44 -5.97 -13.83 1.08
N PHE A 45 -6.39 -14.36 2.22
CA PHE A 45 -6.33 -15.78 2.54
C PHE A 45 -7.70 -16.44 2.47
N TYR A 46 -7.70 -17.75 2.23
CA TYR A 46 -8.88 -18.57 2.38
C TYR A 46 -8.82 -19.30 3.72
N ILE A 47 -9.72 -18.93 4.63
CA ILE A 47 -9.80 -19.54 5.95
C ILE A 47 -10.80 -20.69 5.89
N HIS A 48 -10.30 -21.90 6.10
CA HIS A 48 -11.13 -23.10 6.13
C HIS A 48 -11.98 -23.15 7.41
N ASN A 49 -13.18 -23.73 7.31
CA ASN A 49 -14.04 -24.07 8.45
C ASN A 49 -14.62 -22.89 9.26
N LEU A 50 -14.80 -21.71 8.67
CA LEU A 50 -15.62 -20.67 9.28
C LEU A 50 -17.12 -20.99 9.17
N PRO A 51 -17.96 -20.55 10.14
CA PRO A 51 -19.40 -20.63 10.02
C PRO A 51 -19.91 -19.81 8.82
N ALA A 52 -21.16 -20.01 8.44
CA ALA A 52 -21.82 -19.13 7.47
C ALA A 52 -21.70 -17.66 7.93
N PRO A 53 -21.40 -16.72 7.01
CA PRO A 53 -21.29 -15.32 7.37
C PRO A 53 -22.63 -14.81 7.92
N LYS A 54 -22.57 -13.91 8.90
CA LYS A 54 -23.76 -13.22 9.39
C LYS A 54 -24.05 -12.01 8.50
N LEU A 55 -25.31 -11.56 8.51
CA LEU A 55 -25.62 -10.25 7.95
C LEU A 55 -24.98 -9.16 8.80
N MET A 56 -24.19 -8.30 8.17
CA MET A 56 -23.42 -7.23 8.78
C MET A 56 -24.13 -5.90 8.58
N THR A 57 -23.86 -4.95 9.48
CA THR A 57 -24.30 -3.56 9.35
C THR A 57 -23.08 -2.65 9.40
N GLY A 58 -23.18 -1.46 8.80
CA GLY A 58 -22.06 -0.50 8.76
C GLY A 58 -20.89 -0.94 7.88
N ILE A 59 -21.16 -1.66 6.79
CA ILE A 59 -20.16 -2.14 5.81
C ILE A 59 -20.39 -1.49 4.43
N GLY A 60 -20.82 -0.23 4.44
CA GLY A 60 -21.29 0.44 3.23
C GLY A 60 -22.78 0.25 2.95
N ASN A 61 -23.19 0.73 1.78
CA ASN A 61 -24.59 0.92 1.39
C ASN A 61 -24.87 0.67 -0.11
N SER A 62 -24.04 -0.12 -0.80
CA SER A 62 -24.32 -0.52 -2.19
C SER A 62 -25.51 -1.48 -2.24
N LYS A 63 -26.38 -1.27 -3.24
CA LYS A 63 -27.67 -1.98 -3.35
C LYS A 63 -28.07 -2.13 -4.81
N MET A 64 -27.55 -3.15 -5.47
CA MET A 64 -28.01 -3.53 -6.80
C MET A 64 -29.13 -4.57 -6.67
N LYS A 65 -30.29 -4.26 -7.27
CA LYS A 65 -31.41 -5.20 -7.34
C LYS A 65 -31.07 -6.32 -8.32
N ILE A 66 -31.28 -7.57 -7.91
CA ILE A 66 -31.03 -8.76 -8.73
C ILE A 66 -32.30 -9.57 -8.95
N GLU A 67 -32.31 -10.41 -9.96
CA GLU A 67 -33.38 -11.35 -10.26
C GLU A 67 -33.29 -12.55 -9.32
N THR A 68 -34.03 -12.47 -8.22
CA THR A 68 -34.22 -13.56 -7.25
C THR A 68 -35.57 -13.42 -6.56
N LYS A 69 -36.13 -14.55 -6.12
CA LYS A 69 -37.30 -14.57 -5.23
C LYS A 69 -36.92 -14.68 -3.75
N SER A 70 -35.64 -14.84 -3.45
CA SER A 70 -35.12 -15.02 -2.10
C SER A 70 -34.64 -13.69 -1.53
N GLU A 71 -35.37 -13.16 -0.54
CA GLU A 71 -34.96 -11.97 0.19
C GLU A 71 -33.58 -12.13 0.84
N LYS A 72 -33.27 -13.35 1.32
CA LYS A 72 -31.95 -13.67 1.87
C LYS A 72 -30.85 -13.59 0.82
N THR A 73 -31.11 -14.04 -0.41
CA THR A 73 -30.15 -13.95 -1.51
C THR A 73 -29.87 -12.50 -1.87
N GLN A 74 -30.91 -11.66 -1.96
CA GLN A 74 -30.74 -10.22 -2.19
C GLN A 74 -29.95 -9.55 -1.06
N ALA A 75 -30.22 -9.90 0.21
CA ALA A 75 -29.51 -9.33 1.36
C ALA A 75 -28.01 -9.70 1.37
N TYR A 76 -27.67 -10.98 1.19
CA TYR A 76 -26.28 -11.42 1.12
C TYR A 76 -25.56 -10.91 -0.14
N PHE A 77 -26.27 -10.74 -1.26
CA PHE A 77 -25.71 -10.12 -2.45
C PHE A 77 -25.34 -8.66 -2.20
N ASN A 78 -26.23 -7.86 -1.58
CA ASN A 78 -25.94 -6.46 -1.24
C ASN A 78 -24.78 -6.33 -0.26
N GLN A 79 -24.70 -7.23 0.73
CA GLN A 79 -23.56 -7.32 1.63
C GLN A 79 -22.27 -7.64 0.85
N GLY A 80 -22.28 -8.66 0.00
CA GLY A 80 -21.12 -9.02 -0.81
C GLY A 80 -20.67 -7.90 -1.73
N LEU A 81 -21.62 -7.16 -2.31
CA LEU A 81 -21.36 -6.01 -3.17
C LEU A 81 -20.71 -4.85 -2.41
N SER A 82 -21.24 -4.49 -1.24
CA SER A 82 -20.64 -3.43 -0.41
C SER A 82 -19.23 -3.83 0.07
N LEU A 83 -19.06 -5.07 0.53
CA LEU A 83 -17.74 -5.60 0.92
C LEU A 83 -16.74 -5.66 -0.25
N LEU A 84 -17.21 -5.88 -1.47
CA LEU A 84 -16.36 -5.84 -2.67
C LEU A 84 -15.90 -4.40 -2.97
N HIS A 85 -16.76 -3.42 -2.77
CA HIS A 85 -16.40 -1.99 -2.85
C HIS A 85 -15.49 -1.54 -1.69
N ASP A 86 -15.57 -2.20 -0.54
CA ASP A 86 -14.70 -1.98 0.62
C ASP A 86 -13.34 -2.67 0.50
N PHE A 87 -13.07 -3.40 -0.59
CA PHE A 87 -11.89 -4.24 -0.77
C PHE A 87 -11.73 -5.32 0.31
N TRP A 88 -12.85 -5.76 0.89
CA TRP A 88 -12.91 -6.87 1.83
C TRP A 88 -13.27 -8.18 1.13
N ASP A 89 -12.40 -8.59 0.18
CA ASP A 89 -12.68 -9.68 -0.76
C ASP A 89 -13.06 -11.02 -0.08
N PHE A 90 -12.47 -11.35 1.07
CA PHE A 90 -12.77 -12.60 1.77
C PHE A 90 -14.21 -12.65 2.30
N GLU A 91 -14.69 -11.58 2.95
CA GLU A 91 -16.06 -11.52 3.45
C GLU A 91 -17.05 -11.34 2.30
N ALA A 92 -16.67 -10.60 1.24
CA ALA A 92 -17.47 -10.53 0.01
C ALA A 92 -17.68 -11.93 -0.58
N TYR A 93 -16.61 -12.74 -0.66
CA TYR A 93 -16.66 -14.12 -1.13
C TYR A 93 -17.59 -14.97 -0.28
N ARG A 94 -17.47 -14.89 1.05
CA ARG A 94 -18.34 -15.62 1.99
C ARG A 94 -19.82 -15.24 1.76
N ALA A 95 -20.11 -13.95 1.63
CA ALA A 95 -21.46 -13.44 1.41
C ALA A 95 -22.06 -13.92 0.08
N PHE A 96 -21.32 -13.85 -1.03
CA PHE A 96 -21.81 -14.37 -2.32
C PHE A 96 -22.04 -15.88 -2.29
N LYS A 97 -21.17 -16.65 -1.63
CA LYS A 97 -21.36 -18.09 -1.43
C LYS A 97 -22.64 -18.39 -0.64
N GLU A 98 -22.96 -17.58 0.36
CA GLU A 98 -24.17 -17.71 1.14
C GLU A 98 -25.43 -17.28 0.36
N ALA A 99 -25.34 -16.25 -0.48
CA ALA A 99 -26.40 -15.88 -1.41
C ALA A 99 -26.73 -17.04 -2.37
N ILE A 100 -25.71 -17.69 -2.96
CA ILE A 100 -25.86 -18.86 -3.84
C ILE A 100 -26.56 -20.03 -3.13
N ARG A 101 -26.28 -20.25 -1.84
CA ARG A 101 -26.93 -21.32 -1.06
C ARG A 101 -28.43 -21.09 -0.86
N ASN A 102 -28.85 -19.83 -0.78
CA ASN A 102 -30.25 -19.46 -0.55
C ASN A 102 -31.06 -19.43 -1.87
N ASP A 103 -30.43 -19.14 -3.00
CA ASP A 103 -31.01 -19.28 -4.34
C ASP A 103 -29.89 -19.54 -5.37
N SER A 104 -29.80 -20.77 -5.86
CA SER A 104 -28.78 -21.17 -6.83
C SER A 104 -29.14 -20.83 -8.27
N THR A 105 -30.31 -20.23 -8.52
CA THR A 105 -30.73 -19.77 -9.85
C THR A 105 -30.43 -18.29 -10.08
N ALA A 106 -30.15 -17.54 -9.01
CA ALA A 106 -29.73 -16.15 -9.10
C ALA A 106 -28.31 -16.07 -9.69
N ILE A 107 -28.16 -15.42 -10.84
CA ILE A 107 -26.89 -15.40 -11.59
C ILE A 107 -25.86 -14.43 -10.97
N MET A 108 -26.31 -13.30 -10.43
CA MET A 108 -25.44 -12.24 -9.93
C MET A 108 -24.56 -12.63 -8.73
N PRO A 109 -25.01 -13.46 -7.77
CA PRO A 109 -24.11 -14.04 -6.76
C PRO A 109 -22.92 -14.81 -7.34
N TYR A 110 -23.09 -15.51 -8.48
CA TYR A 110 -21.97 -16.17 -9.15
C TYR A 110 -21.02 -15.16 -9.82
N TRP A 111 -21.56 -14.09 -10.42
CA TRP A 111 -20.75 -12.98 -10.91
C TRP A 111 -19.90 -12.38 -9.79
N GLY A 112 -20.52 -12.05 -8.65
CA GLY A 112 -19.87 -11.44 -7.49
C GLY A 112 -18.76 -12.33 -6.91
N LEU A 113 -19.02 -13.63 -6.77
CA LEU A 113 -18.00 -14.60 -6.32
C LEU A 113 -16.78 -14.63 -7.24
N LEU A 114 -16.95 -14.41 -8.55
CA LEU A 114 -15.84 -14.35 -9.50
C LEU A 114 -15.07 -13.02 -9.46
N GLN A 115 -15.67 -11.95 -8.93
CA GLN A 115 -15.00 -10.66 -8.75
C GLN A 115 -14.05 -10.64 -7.57
N THR A 116 -14.20 -11.54 -6.60
CA THR A 116 -13.36 -11.55 -5.41
C THR A 116 -11.93 -11.99 -5.72
N VAL A 117 -10.97 -11.26 -5.18
CA VAL A 117 -9.55 -11.60 -5.22
C VAL A 117 -9.24 -12.56 -4.05
N GLY A 118 -8.43 -13.59 -4.28
CA GLY A 118 -8.09 -14.56 -3.24
C GLY A 118 -7.02 -15.56 -3.70
N PRO A 119 -6.65 -16.52 -2.85
CA PRO A 119 -5.53 -17.41 -3.12
C PRO A 119 -5.93 -18.50 -4.12
N ASP A 120 -5.66 -18.28 -5.41
CA ASP A 120 -6.01 -19.21 -6.49
C ASP A 120 -5.30 -20.57 -6.37
N GLU A 121 -4.24 -20.66 -5.56
CA GLU A 121 -3.60 -21.92 -5.18
C GLU A 121 -4.43 -22.78 -4.20
N ASP A 122 -5.36 -22.18 -3.45
CA ASP A 122 -6.22 -22.92 -2.54
C ASP A 122 -7.23 -23.75 -3.32
N SER A 123 -7.21 -25.07 -3.09
CA SER A 123 -8.03 -26.01 -3.87
C SER A 123 -9.54 -25.79 -3.72
N VAL A 124 -10.01 -25.36 -2.54
CA VAL A 124 -11.43 -25.15 -2.27
C VAL A 124 -11.90 -23.86 -2.93
N TYR A 125 -11.13 -22.78 -2.74
CA TYR A 125 -11.40 -21.50 -3.38
C TYR A 125 -11.46 -21.64 -4.91
N LYS A 126 -10.44 -22.26 -5.50
CA LYS A 126 -10.36 -22.54 -6.93
C LYS A 126 -11.50 -23.40 -7.46
N SER A 127 -11.87 -24.46 -6.72
CA SER A 127 -12.99 -25.33 -7.07
C SER A 127 -14.32 -24.56 -7.09
N ASN A 128 -14.54 -23.69 -6.10
CA ASN A 128 -15.74 -22.86 -6.03
C ASN A 128 -15.83 -21.86 -7.19
N LYS A 129 -14.72 -21.18 -7.56
CA LYS A 129 -14.68 -20.33 -8.76
C LYS A 129 -14.96 -21.12 -10.05
N THR A 130 -14.36 -22.30 -10.19
CA THR A 130 -14.58 -23.18 -11.36
C THR A 130 -16.05 -23.60 -11.47
N ASN A 131 -16.69 -23.93 -10.34
CA ASN A 131 -18.11 -24.23 -10.30
C ASN A 131 -18.96 -23.01 -10.65
N ALA A 132 -18.61 -21.82 -10.13
CA ALA A 132 -19.32 -20.59 -10.45
C ALA A 132 -19.30 -20.26 -11.95
N ILE A 133 -18.15 -20.41 -12.63
CA ILE A 133 -18.07 -20.27 -14.09
C ILE A 133 -19.03 -21.24 -14.80
N ARG A 134 -19.07 -22.50 -14.36
CA ARG A 134 -19.96 -23.52 -14.93
C ARG A 134 -21.43 -23.18 -14.74
N GLN A 135 -21.84 -22.72 -13.56
CA GLN A 135 -23.23 -22.34 -13.28
C GLN A 135 -23.62 -21.09 -14.04
N LEU A 136 -22.75 -20.08 -14.07
CA LEU A 136 -22.97 -18.85 -14.80
C LEU A 136 -23.19 -19.12 -16.30
N LYS A 137 -22.39 -20.00 -16.92
CA LYS A 137 -22.61 -20.46 -18.32
C LYS A 137 -23.99 -21.08 -18.54
N LYS A 138 -24.55 -21.79 -17.56
CA LYS A 138 -25.89 -22.41 -17.65
C LYS A 138 -27.01 -21.38 -17.48
N LEU A 139 -26.87 -20.48 -16.52
CA LEU A 139 -27.91 -19.49 -16.16
C LEU A 139 -28.03 -18.35 -17.18
N LEU A 140 -27.00 -18.11 -18.01
CA LEU A 140 -27.02 -17.10 -19.08
C LEU A 140 -28.21 -17.25 -20.04
N ALA A 141 -28.73 -18.46 -20.24
CA ALA A 141 -29.85 -18.70 -21.16
C ALA A 141 -31.17 -18.08 -20.68
N THR A 142 -31.31 -17.83 -19.37
CA THR A 142 -32.53 -17.34 -18.74
C THR A 142 -32.35 -16.00 -18.04
N ALA A 143 -31.13 -15.44 -18.02
CA ALA A 143 -30.85 -14.15 -17.41
C ALA A 143 -31.47 -13.00 -18.20
N ASN A 144 -31.98 -11.99 -17.49
CA ASN A 144 -32.35 -10.72 -18.11
C ASN A 144 -31.12 -10.01 -18.73
N GLU A 145 -31.37 -9.00 -19.56
CA GLU A 145 -30.32 -8.31 -20.32
C GLU A 145 -29.23 -7.69 -19.44
N HIS A 146 -29.61 -7.10 -18.31
CA HIS A 146 -28.70 -6.42 -17.39
C HIS A 146 -27.70 -7.40 -16.76
N GLU A 147 -28.23 -8.43 -16.09
CA GLU A 147 -27.41 -9.44 -15.41
C GLU A 147 -26.59 -10.29 -16.39
N LYS A 148 -27.11 -10.50 -17.60
CA LYS A 148 -26.41 -11.18 -18.69
C LYS A 148 -25.12 -10.45 -19.07
N LEU A 149 -25.12 -9.12 -19.14
CA LEU A 149 -23.90 -8.37 -19.48
C LEU A 149 -22.81 -8.54 -18.41
N TYR A 150 -23.18 -8.43 -17.13
CA TYR A 150 -22.27 -8.68 -16.01
C TYR A 150 -21.70 -10.09 -16.04
N ALA A 151 -22.55 -11.09 -16.23
CA ALA A 151 -22.17 -12.48 -16.34
C ALA A 151 -21.20 -12.70 -17.50
N GLU A 152 -21.48 -12.15 -18.68
CA GLU A 152 -20.60 -12.26 -19.84
C GLU A 152 -19.24 -11.62 -19.62
N ILE A 153 -19.13 -10.51 -18.87
CA ILE A 153 -17.83 -9.94 -18.49
C ILE A 153 -16.98 -10.97 -17.73
N SER A 154 -17.54 -11.67 -16.74
CA SER A 154 -16.80 -12.68 -15.97
C SER A 154 -16.30 -13.85 -16.82
N LEU A 155 -16.89 -14.07 -17.99
CA LEU A 155 -16.47 -15.13 -18.92
C LEU A 155 -15.42 -14.68 -19.94
N LEU A 156 -15.18 -13.37 -20.09
CA LEU A 156 -14.19 -12.86 -21.05
C LEU A 156 -12.78 -13.30 -20.67
N THR A 157 -12.44 -13.32 -19.38
CA THR A 157 -11.11 -13.76 -18.92
C THR A 157 -10.83 -15.22 -19.29
N ASP A 158 -11.83 -16.10 -19.11
CA ASP A 158 -11.75 -17.53 -19.51
C ASP A 158 -11.61 -17.69 -21.03
N SER A 159 -12.30 -16.84 -21.80
CA SER A 159 -12.43 -16.98 -23.26
C SER A 159 -11.29 -16.31 -24.05
N LEU A 160 -10.79 -15.17 -23.57
CA LEU A 160 -9.90 -14.28 -24.32
C LEU A 160 -8.50 -14.14 -23.68
N LYS A 161 -8.31 -14.62 -22.45
CA LYS A 161 -7.04 -14.52 -21.71
C LYS A 161 -6.52 -13.07 -21.73
N GLU A 162 -5.32 -12.84 -22.26
CA GLU A 162 -4.67 -11.52 -22.34
C GLU A 162 -5.45 -10.49 -23.16
N LYS A 163 -6.35 -10.92 -24.07
CA LYS A 163 -7.22 -10.00 -24.85
C LYS A 163 -8.50 -9.61 -24.10
N ALA A 164 -8.71 -10.11 -22.88
CA ALA A 164 -9.94 -9.87 -22.14
C ALA A 164 -10.08 -8.41 -21.69
N TYR A 165 -9.00 -7.75 -21.26
CA TYR A 165 -9.10 -6.45 -20.57
C TYR A 165 -9.72 -5.33 -21.44
N PRO A 166 -9.31 -5.11 -22.71
CA PRO A 166 -9.96 -4.13 -23.57
C PRO A 166 -11.46 -4.44 -23.79
N GLU A 167 -11.82 -5.71 -23.91
CA GLU A 167 -13.21 -6.14 -24.11
C GLU A 167 -14.04 -6.01 -22.84
N ILE A 168 -13.46 -6.27 -21.66
CA ILE A 168 -14.09 -6.02 -20.36
C ILE A 168 -14.42 -4.54 -20.21
N SER A 169 -13.45 -3.65 -20.52
CA SER A 169 -13.66 -2.20 -20.47
C SER A 169 -14.82 -1.76 -21.38
N LYS A 170 -14.82 -2.19 -22.64
CA LYS A 170 -15.91 -1.87 -23.59
C LYS A 170 -17.27 -2.38 -23.11
N LYS A 171 -17.29 -3.56 -22.49
CA LYS A 171 -18.54 -4.17 -22.02
C LYS A 171 -19.07 -3.51 -20.75
N MET A 172 -18.19 -3.00 -19.88
CA MET A 172 -18.59 -2.14 -18.78
C MET A 172 -19.14 -0.80 -19.25
N GLU A 173 -18.50 -0.19 -20.26
CA GLU A 173 -19.01 1.03 -20.91
C GLU A 173 -20.40 0.77 -21.54
N LEU A 174 -20.63 -0.42 -22.11
CA LEU A 174 -21.94 -0.83 -22.63
C LEU A 174 -23.01 -0.94 -21.53
N ILE A 175 -22.68 -1.49 -20.35
CA ILE A 175 -23.60 -1.53 -19.21
C ILE A 175 -23.97 -0.10 -18.80
N VAL A 176 -22.97 0.76 -18.58
CA VAL A 176 -23.21 2.17 -18.18
C VAL A 176 -24.05 2.90 -19.23
N HIS A 177 -23.87 2.62 -20.52
CA HIS A 177 -24.66 3.21 -21.59
C HIS A 177 -26.12 2.72 -21.61
N LYS A 178 -26.34 1.41 -21.48
CA LYS A 178 -27.69 0.80 -21.52
C LYS A 178 -28.47 0.98 -20.23
N PHE A 179 -27.78 1.05 -19.10
CA PHE A 179 -28.32 1.14 -17.75
C PHE A 179 -27.67 2.33 -17.03
N PRO A 180 -27.96 3.57 -17.44
CA PRO A 180 -27.31 4.76 -16.90
C PRO A 180 -27.63 5.02 -15.42
N ASP A 181 -28.65 4.37 -14.86
CA ASP A 181 -28.97 4.43 -13.43
C ASP A 181 -28.22 3.38 -12.60
N ASP A 182 -27.43 2.51 -13.24
CA ASP A 182 -26.58 1.54 -12.54
C ASP A 182 -25.36 2.22 -11.94
N ILE A 183 -25.47 2.52 -10.65
CA ILE A 183 -24.42 3.18 -9.86
C ILE A 183 -23.19 2.29 -9.70
N ASP A 184 -23.37 1.00 -9.45
CA ASP A 184 -22.27 0.07 -9.23
C ASP A 184 -21.50 -0.18 -10.54
N ALA A 185 -22.16 -0.22 -11.70
CA ALA A 185 -21.49 -0.25 -13.01
C ALA A 185 -20.55 0.94 -13.21
N LYS A 186 -21.03 2.16 -12.91
CA LYS A 186 -20.21 3.38 -13.00
C LYS A 186 -19.03 3.32 -12.04
N LEU A 187 -19.23 2.84 -10.81
CA LEU A 187 -18.18 2.69 -9.80
C LEU A 187 -17.12 1.68 -10.24
N PHE A 188 -17.50 0.49 -10.70
CA PHE A 188 -16.54 -0.51 -11.19
C PHE A 188 -15.80 -0.03 -12.43
N LEU A 189 -16.48 0.63 -13.38
CA LEU A 189 -15.82 1.22 -14.53
C LEU A 189 -14.84 2.31 -14.10
N ALA A 190 -15.23 3.19 -13.16
CA ALA A 190 -14.34 4.22 -12.63
C ALA A 190 -13.09 3.61 -11.99
N LEU A 191 -13.25 2.59 -11.14
CA LEU A 191 -12.12 1.89 -10.54
C LEU A 191 -11.21 1.28 -11.62
N SER A 192 -11.80 0.62 -12.63
CA SER A 192 -11.01 -0.02 -13.70
C SER A 192 -10.20 0.95 -14.56
N LYS A 193 -10.61 2.24 -14.62
CA LYS A 193 -9.94 3.31 -15.36
C LYS A 193 -8.99 4.15 -14.49
N MET A 194 -8.88 3.89 -13.20
CA MET A 194 -8.10 4.69 -12.25
C MET A 194 -6.60 4.40 -12.35
N SER A 195 -5.96 4.90 -13.40
CA SER A 195 -4.54 4.66 -13.65
C SER A 195 -3.61 5.52 -12.78
N GLY A 196 -4.06 6.67 -12.28
CA GLY A 196 -3.27 7.59 -11.47
C GLY A 196 -2.53 8.65 -12.29
N TYR A 197 -1.36 9.06 -11.79
CA TYR A 197 -0.54 10.14 -12.35
C TYR A 197 0.90 9.66 -12.53
N ASP A 198 1.59 10.15 -13.57
CA ASP A 198 3.02 9.91 -13.74
C ASP A 198 3.88 10.77 -12.79
N THR A 199 5.20 10.63 -12.88
CA THR A 199 6.17 11.37 -12.04
C THR A 199 6.18 12.88 -12.30
N ASP A 200 5.64 13.35 -13.43
CA ASP A 200 5.44 14.77 -13.74
C ASP A 200 4.06 15.27 -13.27
N MET A 201 3.29 14.46 -12.54
CA MET A 201 1.92 14.72 -12.12
C MET A 201 0.93 14.91 -13.28
N LYS A 202 1.18 14.29 -14.43
CA LYS A 202 0.23 14.26 -15.56
C LYS A 202 -0.70 13.05 -15.39
N PRO A 203 -2.01 13.21 -15.59
CA PRO A 203 -2.95 12.10 -15.49
C PRO A 203 -2.65 11.06 -16.55
N MET A 204 -2.56 9.80 -16.14
CA MET A 204 -2.38 8.68 -17.06
C MET A 204 -3.70 8.32 -17.76
N GLU A 205 -3.64 7.48 -18.79
CA GLU A 205 -4.80 7.09 -19.60
C GLU A 205 -5.93 6.52 -18.71
N GLY A 206 -7.15 7.03 -18.86
CA GLY A 206 -8.31 6.62 -18.07
C GLY A 206 -8.55 7.43 -16.79
N GLN A 207 -7.54 8.08 -16.21
CA GLN A 207 -7.66 8.78 -14.92
C GLN A 207 -8.75 9.87 -14.95
N MET A 208 -8.80 10.68 -16.01
CA MET A 208 -9.82 11.72 -16.18
C MET A 208 -11.22 11.13 -16.42
N TYR A 209 -11.31 9.96 -17.06
CA TYR A 209 -12.59 9.29 -17.29
C TYR A 209 -13.12 8.69 -15.97
N SER A 210 -12.25 8.09 -15.16
CA SER A 210 -12.55 7.66 -13.80
C SER A 210 -13.11 8.81 -12.96
N GLN A 211 -12.44 9.97 -13.00
CA GLN A 211 -12.92 11.17 -12.31
C GLN A 211 -14.30 11.64 -12.77
N PHE A 212 -14.57 11.60 -14.08
CA PHE A 212 -15.87 11.96 -14.64
C PHE A 212 -16.98 11.05 -14.11
N LEU A 213 -16.76 9.73 -14.14
CA LEU A 213 -17.73 8.74 -13.66
C LEU A 213 -18.01 8.91 -12.16
N LEU A 214 -16.99 9.12 -11.34
CA LEU A 214 -17.19 9.35 -9.90
C LEU A 214 -17.97 10.64 -9.62
N LYS A 215 -17.72 11.72 -10.36
CA LYS A 215 -18.50 12.96 -10.24
C LYS A 215 -19.95 12.77 -10.65
N ASP A 216 -20.23 11.90 -11.61
CA ASP A 216 -21.60 11.57 -11.97
C ASP A 216 -22.31 10.83 -10.83
N VAL A 217 -21.67 9.80 -10.25
CA VAL A 217 -22.19 9.09 -9.07
C VAL A 217 -22.39 10.03 -7.88
N GLN A 218 -21.46 10.95 -7.62
CA GLN A 218 -21.59 11.94 -6.55
C GLN A 218 -22.88 12.76 -6.65
N ARG A 219 -23.33 13.09 -7.87
CA ARG A 219 -24.53 13.90 -8.08
C ARG A 219 -25.81 13.13 -7.79
N THR A 220 -25.82 11.84 -8.07
CA THR A 220 -27.00 10.99 -7.92
C THR A 220 -27.10 10.32 -6.55
N GLU A 221 -25.96 9.93 -5.99
CA GLU A 221 -25.83 9.19 -4.73
C GLU A 221 -24.71 9.80 -3.86
N PRO A 222 -24.89 11.04 -3.34
CA PRO A 222 -23.83 11.79 -2.65
C PRO A 222 -23.36 11.14 -1.34
N ASN A 223 -24.09 10.16 -0.80
CA ASN A 223 -23.74 9.41 0.41
C ASN A 223 -23.36 7.96 0.10
N ASN A 224 -22.97 7.64 -1.14
CA ASN A 224 -22.49 6.31 -1.49
C ASN A 224 -21.07 6.08 -0.98
N HIS A 225 -20.89 5.06 -0.13
CA HIS A 225 -19.59 4.75 0.48
C HIS A 225 -18.50 4.46 -0.56
N ALA A 226 -18.81 3.69 -1.60
CA ALA A 226 -17.88 3.31 -2.65
C ALA A 226 -17.44 4.52 -3.49
N PHE A 227 -18.32 5.49 -3.72
CA PHE A 227 -17.93 6.77 -4.31
C PHE A 227 -16.89 7.48 -3.45
N HIS A 228 -17.16 7.67 -2.15
CA HIS A 228 -16.24 8.37 -1.26
C HIS A 228 -14.90 7.64 -1.14
N HIS A 229 -14.94 6.32 -1.05
CA HIS A 229 -13.76 5.46 -1.05
C HIS A 229 -12.93 5.67 -2.33
N TYR A 230 -13.53 5.52 -3.51
CA TYR A 230 -12.81 5.64 -4.77
C TYR A 230 -12.36 7.08 -5.05
N TRP A 231 -13.09 8.08 -4.55
CA TRP A 231 -12.68 9.48 -4.65
C TRP A 231 -11.42 9.79 -3.83
N ILE A 232 -11.25 9.15 -2.67
CA ILE A 232 -10.02 9.25 -1.88
C ILE A 232 -8.84 8.71 -2.69
N HIS A 233 -8.93 7.47 -3.18
CA HIS A 233 -7.88 6.87 -4.00
C HIS A 233 -7.53 7.68 -5.25
N LEU A 234 -8.56 8.19 -5.94
CA LEU A 234 -8.37 9.02 -7.13
C LEU A 234 -7.55 10.29 -6.83
N MET A 235 -7.70 10.87 -5.64
CA MET A 235 -7.20 12.22 -5.30
C MET A 235 -5.94 12.23 -4.44
N GLU A 236 -5.67 11.18 -3.67
CA GLU A 236 -4.63 11.18 -2.63
C GLU A 236 -3.23 11.50 -3.16
N HIS A 237 -2.91 11.05 -4.38
CA HIS A 237 -1.60 11.30 -4.97
C HIS A 237 -1.45 12.73 -5.51
N CYS A 238 -2.45 13.28 -6.20
CA CYS A 238 -2.36 14.59 -6.88
C CYS A 238 -2.74 15.79 -6.03
N CYS A 239 -3.82 15.63 -5.29
CA CYS A 239 -4.68 16.74 -4.91
C CYS A 239 -5.60 16.33 -3.74
N PRO A 240 -4.99 15.88 -2.63
CA PRO A 240 -5.70 15.29 -1.49
C PRO A 240 -6.73 16.22 -0.86
N GLU A 241 -6.54 17.55 -0.94
CA GLU A 241 -7.46 18.54 -0.41
C GLU A 241 -8.87 18.43 -1.03
N LYS A 242 -8.96 17.96 -2.29
CA LYS A 242 -10.24 17.75 -2.98
C LYS A 242 -11.04 16.57 -2.44
N ALA A 243 -10.45 15.72 -1.61
CA ALA A 243 -11.09 14.56 -1.01
C ALA A 243 -11.36 14.71 0.50
N LEU A 244 -11.09 15.88 1.10
CA LEU A 244 -11.33 16.12 2.52
C LEU A 244 -12.79 15.84 2.94
N THR A 245 -13.76 16.31 2.15
CA THR A 245 -15.19 16.03 2.43
C THR A 245 -15.48 14.53 2.40
N SER A 246 -14.90 13.79 1.45
CA SER A 246 -15.06 12.33 1.40
C SER A 246 -14.40 11.66 2.60
N ALA A 247 -13.20 12.10 3.00
CA ALA A 247 -12.51 11.60 4.18
C ALA A 247 -13.30 11.84 5.48
N ASP A 248 -13.94 12.99 5.64
CA ASP A 248 -14.73 13.31 6.83
C ASP A 248 -16.04 12.49 6.93
N ILE A 249 -16.60 12.04 5.80
CA ILE A 249 -17.89 11.32 5.76
C ILE A 249 -17.72 9.80 5.77
N LEU A 250 -16.70 9.28 5.09
CA LEU A 250 -16.60 7.87 4.69
C LEU A 250 -16.74 6.90 5.89
N THR A 251 -16.08 7.16 7.01
CA THR A 251 -16.15 6.31 8.21
C THR A 251 -17.58 6.13 8.71
N SER A 252 -18.45 7.15 8.59
CA SER A 252 -19.85 7.04 9.02
C SER A 252 -20.69 6.13 8.13
N LEU A 253 -20.26 5.91 6.88
CA LEU A 253 -20.95 5.08 5.89
C LEU A 253 -20.54 3.61 5.98
N GLY A 254 -19.32 3.32 6.46
CA GLY A 254 -18.82 1.96 6.66
C GLY A 254 -17.98 1.77 7.94
N PRO A 255 -18.53 2.05 9.14
CA PRO A 255 -17.77 2.02 10.40
C PRO A 255 -17.29 0.62 10.82
N SER A 256 -17.91 -0.44 10.29
CA SER A 256 -17.60 -1.84 10.60
C SER A 256 -16.60 -2.47 9.62
N SER A 257 -16.10 -1.70 8.65
CA SER A 257 -15.16 -2.16 7.63
C SER A 257 -13.80 -1.52 7.87
N GLY A 258 -12.81 -2.33 8.28
CA GLY A 258 -11.49 -1.84 8.71
C GLY A 258 -10.79 -0.99 7.64
N HIS A 259 -10.89 -1.38 6.38
CA HIS A 259 -10.34 -0.62 5.26
C HIS A 259 -11.06 0.74 5.08
N ILE A 260 -12.40 0.76 5.14
CA ILE A 260 -13.17 2.01 5.04
C ILE A 260 -12.88 2.99 6.17
N VAL A 261 -12.67 2.48 7.39
CA VAL A 261 -12.27 3.30 8.55
C VAL A 261 -10.84 3.85 8.36
N HIS A 262 -9.97 3.11 7.68
CA HIS A 262 -8.59 3.48 7.40
C HIS A 262 -8.45 4.58 6.34
N MET A 263 -9.21 4.51 5.25
CA MET A 263 -9.03 5.35 4.06
C MET A 263 -8.97 6.87 4.30
N PRO A 264 -9.77 7.48 5.22
CA PRO A 264 -9.61 8.90 5.54
C PRO A 264 -8.19 9.29 5.97
N GLY A 265 -7.46 8.38 6.62
CA GLY A 265 -6.11 8.61 7.08
C GLY A 265 -5.11 8.91 5.95
N HIS A 266 -5.33 8.38 4.75
CA HIS A 266 -4.51 8.71 3.57
C HIS A 266 -4.58 10.21 3.26
N ILE A 267 -5.79 10.77 3.15
CA ILE A 267 -6.00 12.20 2.88
C ILE A 267 -5.47 13.05 4.02
N TYR A 268 -5.81 12.71 5.27
CA TYR A 268 -5.36 13.47 6.43
C TYR A 268 -3.83 13.52 6.54
N ASN A 269 -3.15 12.40 6.29
CA ASN A 269 -1.68 12.35 6.30
C ASN A 269 -1.10 13.25 5.20
N ARG A 270 -1.63 13.16 3.98
CA ARG A 270 -1.15 13.93 2.82
C ARG A 270 -1.34 15.44 2.96
N VAL A 271 -2.36 15.90 3.69
CA VAL A 271 -2.57 17.33 3.99
C VAL A 271 -1.89 17.79 5.29
N GLY A 272 -1.15 16.91 5.97
CA GLY A 272 -0.45 17.23 7.21
C GLY A 272 -1.33 17.28 8.47
N ASN A 273 -2.53 16.69 8.44
CA ASN A 273 -3.34 16.48 9.64
C ASN A 273 -3.04 15.11 10.26
N TYR A 274 -1.80 14.98 10.77
CA TYR A 274 -1.30 13.71 11.30
C TYR A 274 -2.09 13.19 12.49
N LYS A 275 -2.75 14.06 13.26
CA LYS A 275 -3.65 13.65 14.35
C LYS A 275 -4.91 12.96 13.84
N LYS A 276 -5.63 13.55 12.86
CA LYS A 276 -6.80 12.88 12.27
C LYS A 276 -6.41 11.58 11.55
N ALA A 277 -5.24 11.57 10.88
CA ALA A 277 -4.72 10.38 10.24
C ALA A 277 -4.44 9.26 11.26
N HIS A 278 -3.73 9.60 12.35
CA HIS A 278 -3.49 8.72 13.47
C HIS A 278 -4.79 8.10 14.01
N ASP A 279 -5.80 8.92 14.29
CA ASP A 279 -7.07 8.45 14.86
C ASP A 279 -7.78 7.47 13.92
N ALA A 280 -7.84 7.79 12.62
CA ALA A 280 -8.42 6.90 11.61
C ALA A 280 -7.70 5.54 11.57
N PHE A 281 -6.37 5.54 11.58
CA PHE A 281 -5.59 4.30 11.58
C PHE A 281 -5.74 3.49 12.86
N VAL A 282 -5.75 4.14 14.03
CA VAL A 282 -6.00 3.48 15.32
C VAL A 282 -7.40 2.88 15.37
N ASP A 283 -8.41 3.58 14.86
CA ASP A 283 -9.79 3.07 14.83
C ASP A 283 -9.93 1.91 13.84
N ALA A 284 -9.24 1.95 12.70
CA ALA A 284 -9.18 0.82 11.77
C ALA A 284 -8.57 -0.43 12.42
N VAL A 285 -7.47 -0.27 13.17
CA VAL A 285 -6.84 -1.35 13.94
C VAL A 285 -7.80 -1.94 14.98
N LYS A 286 -8.62 -1.10 15.65
CA LYS A 286 -9.65 -1.56 16.60
C LYS A 286 -10.75 -2.35 15.88
N THR A 287 -11.25 -1.85 14.76
CA THR A 287 -12.30 -2.50 13.95
C THR A 287 -11.84 -3.88 13.47
N ASP A 288 -10.64 -3.97 12.90
CA ASP A 288 -10.05 -5.25 12.49
C ASP A 288 -9.82 -6.19 13.67
N SER A 289 -9.31 -5.69 14.79
CA SER A 289 -9.10 -6.50 16.00
C SER A 289 -10.40 -7.11 16.52
N ALA A 290 -11.49 -6.35 16.49
CA ALA A 290 -12.81 -6.82 16.91
C ALA A 290 -13.34 -7.90 15.96
N TYR A 291 -13.26 -7.68 14.64
CA TYR A 291 -13.63 -8.68 13.64
C TYR A 291 -12.83 -9.98 13.82
N MET A 292 -11.50 -9.86 13.91
CA MET A 292 -10.60 -11.02 14.04
C MET A 292 -10.93 -11.86 15.28
N LYS A 293 -11.16 -11.19 16.42
CA LYS A 293 -11.57 -11.85 17.66
C LYS A 293 -12.92 -12.56 17.52
N ASN A 294 -13.91 -11.93 16.88
CA ASN A 294 -15.27 -12.45 16.76
C ASN A 294 -15.37 -13.63 15.79
N GLU A 295 -14.62 -13.61 14.70
CA GLU A 295 -14.65 -14.63 13.65
C GLU A 295 -13.54 -15.69 13.83
N GLY A 296 -12.62 -15.50 14.77
CA GLY A 296 -11.50 -16.43 14.99
C GLY A 296 -10.42 -16.35 13.91
N VAL A 297 -10.22 -15.17 13.32
CA VAL A 297 -9.20 -14.90 12.30
C VAL A 297 -7.89 -14.50 12.97
N GLN A 298 -6.76 -15.05 12.53
CA GLN A 298 -5.45 -14.66 13.05
C GLN A 298 -4.98 -13.34 12.44
N GLU A 299 -4.11 -12.60 13.14
CA GLU A 299 -3.60 -11.32 12.64
C GLU A 299 -2.90 -11.44 11.27
N VAL A 300 -2.15 -12.52 11.07
CA VAL A 300 -1.45 -12.80 9.81
C VAL A 300 -2.40 -13.17 8.66
N ASP A 301 -3.64 -13.55 8.97
CA ASP A 301 -4.70 -13.84 8.00
C ASP A 301 -5.50 -12.59 7.59
N ASN A 302 -5.23 -11.43 8.22
CA ASN A 302 -5.85 -10.17 7.89
C ASN A 302 -4.81 -9.18 7.34
N TRP A 303 -4.65 -9.14 6.02
CA TRP A 303 -3.70 -8.23 5.38
C TRP A 303 -3.97 -6.75 5.69
N ASN A 304 -5.25 -6.35 5.79
CA ASN A 304 -5.67 -4.99 6.13
C ASN A 304 -5.13 -4.59 7.51
N TYR A 305 -5.15 -5.51 8.47
CA TYR A 305 -4.64 -5.23 9.81
C TYR A 305 -3.15 -4.88 9.82
N ILE A 306 -2.32 -5.63 9.09
CA ILE A 306 -0.89 -5.34 8.95
C ILE A 306 -0.68 -4.00 8.24
N HIS A 307 -1.43 -3.76 7.16
CA HIS A 307 -1.38 -2.54 6.37
C HIS A 307 -1.74 -1.30 7.21
N ASN A 308 -2.84 -1.38 7.97
CA ASN A 308 -3.34 -0.33 8.85
C ASN A 308 -2.31 0.08 9.89
N ILE A 309 -1.66 -0.91 10.52
CA ILE A 309 -0.60 -0.65 11.50
C ILE A 309 0.62 -0.02 10.84
N ASN A 310 1.02 -0.47 9.64
CA ASN A 310 2.20 0.08 8.97
C ASN A 310 2.02 1.56 8.56
N TYR A 311 0.82 1.94 8.15
CA TYR A 311 0.44 3.34 7.93
C TYR A 311 0.47 4.17 9.21
N LEU A 312 -0.03 3.62 10.31
CA LEU A 312 0.06 4.26 11.62
C LEU A 312 1.52 4.50 12.03
N ILE A 313 2.40 3.52 11.82
CA ILE A 313 3.84 3.64 12.08
C ILE A 313 4.44 4.76 11.23
N ASN A 314 4.14 4.81 9.94
CA ASN A 314 4.62 5.87 9.06
C ASN A 314 4.10 7.26 9.49
N ASN A 315 2.83 7.37 9.86
CA ASN A 315 2.24 8.61 10.37
C ASN A 315 2.94 9.10 11.65
N CYS A 316 3.28 8.18 12.57
CA CYS A 316 4.02 8.50 13.79
C CYS A 316 5.40 9.14 13.53
N VAL A 317 6.03 8.89 12.37
CA VAL A 317 7.29 9.56 11.99
C VAL A 317 7.08 11.07 11.84
N HIS A 318 5.99 11.49 11.20
CA HIS A 318 5.71 12.90 10.95
C HIS A 318 5.10 13.64 12.15
N ASP A 319 4.39 12.91 13.01
CA ASP A 319 3.80 13.40 14.26
C ASP A 319 4.78 13.39 15.45
N GLY A 320 5.99 12.82 15.29
CA GLY A 320 7.00 12.74 16.35
C GLY A 320 6.77 11.70 17.43
N ARG A 321 5.98 10.65 17.14
CA ARG A 321 5.57 9.62 18.10
C ARG A 321 6.45 8.36 18.01
N LEU A 322 7.72 8.48 18.42
CA LEU A 322 8.65 7.35 18.33
C LEU A 322 8.21 6.16 19.18
N THR A 323 7.82 6.41 20.43
CA THR A 323 7.47 5.38 21.41
C THR A 323 6.24 4.60 20.96
N GLU A 324 5.20 5.29 20.51
CA GLU A 324 3.98 4.67 20.01
C GLU A 324 4.20 3.92 18.69
N GLY A 325 4.93 4.51 17.74
CA GLY A 325 5.25 3.81 16.49
C GLY A 325 6.08 2.54 16.73
N LEU A 326 7.02 2.54 17.69
CA LEU A 326 7.75 1.32 18.08
C LEU A 326 6.86 0.28 18.76
N TYR A 327 5.89 0.69 19.58
CA TYR A 327 4.91 -0.23 20.17
C TYR A 327 4.16 -1.02 19.10
N TYR A 328 3.66 -0.33 18.08
CA TYR A 328 2.96 -0.96 16.96
C TYR A 328 3.90 -1.78 16.06
N ALA A 329 5.12 -1.29 15.82
CA ALA A 329 6.11 -2.00 15.02
C ALA A 329 6.55 -3.33 15.67
N GLU A 330 6.78 -3.33 16.99
CA GLU A 330 7.11 -4.55 17.74
C GLU A 330 5.91 -5.51 17.79
N ARG A 331 4.67 -5.00 17.80
CA ARG A 331 3.49 -5.85 17.67
C ARG A 331 3.48 -6.64 16.37
N LEU A 332 3.77 -5.99 15.23
CA LEU A 332 3.87 -6.68 13.95
C LEU A 332 5.03 -7.70 13.93
N LYS A 333 6.22 -7.29 14.38
CA LYS A 333 7.41 -8.16 14.41
C LYS A 333 7.21 -9.42 15.28
N ASN A 334 6.46 -9.32 16.37
CA ASN A 334 6.23 -10.43 17.31
C ASN A 334 5.09 -11.38 16.90
N MET A 335 4.48 -11.20 15.72
CA MET A 335 3.53 -12.19 15.20
C MET A 335 4.21 -13.57 15.07
N PRO A 336 3.57 -14.66 15.53
CA PRO A 336 4.14 -16.00 15.41
C PRO A 336 4.43 -16.35 13.95
N VAL A 337 5.62 -16.88 13.68
CA VAL A 337 6.03 -17.31 12.34
C VAL A 337 5.87 -18.82 12.21
N ASP A 338 5.26 -19.25 11.11
CA ASP A 338 5.06 -20.65 10.76
C ASP A 338 5.64 -20.95 9.37
N LYS A 339 6.64 -21.83 9.30
CA LYS A 339 7.29 -22.24 8.05
C LYS A 339 6.34 -22.87 7.03
N HIS A 340 5.22 -23.44 7.47
CA HIS A 340 4.21 -24.01 6.57
C HIS A 340 3.47 -22.92 5.78
N ARG A 341 3.53 -21.66 6.23
CA ARG A 341 2.94 -20.49 5.56
C ARG A 341 4.00 -19.54 5.01
N LYS A 342 5.12 -20.08 4.51
CA LYS A 342 6.25 -19.32 3.96
C LYS A 342 5.86 -18.13 3.07
N LYS A 343 4.95 -18.32 2.11
CA LYS A 343 4.50 -17.24 1.19
C LYS A 343 3.96 -16.00 1.91
N VAL A 344 3.35 -16.18 3.09
CA VAL A 344 2.79 -15.09 3.90
C VAL A 344 3.90 -14.31 4.57
N TYR A 345 4.76 -15.03 5.29
CA TYR A 345 5.83 -14.41 6.09
C TYR A 345 6.95 -13.84 5.24
N ASP A 346 7.24 -14.46 4.10
CA ASP A 346 8.20 -13.98 3.10
C ASP A 346 7.60 -12.93 2.14
N GLY A 347 6.29 -12.70 2.21
CA GLY A 347 5.62 -11.66 1.44
C GLY A 347 5.67 -10.31 2.15
N THR A 348 4.53 -9.64 2.14
CA THR A 348 4.33 -8.31 2.74
C THR A 348 4.71 -8.26 4.22
N PHE A 349 4.47 -9.33 4.97
CA PHE A 349 4.82 -9.39 6.39
C PHE A 349 6.31 -9.12 6.63
N PHE A 350 7.21 -9.64 5.79
CA PHE A 350 8.64 -9.39 5.95
C PHE A 350 8.92 -7.88 5.93
N ASN A 351 8.48 -7.21 4.87
CA ASN A 351 8.80 -5.81 4.63
C ASN A 351 8.01 -4.84 5.54
N GLN A 352 6.76 -5.14 5.85
CA GLN A 352 5.82 -4.26 6.57
C GLN A 352 5.71 -4.59 8.06
N GLY A 353 6.04 -5.81 8.47
CA GLY A 353 6.01 -6.23 9.87
C GLY A 353 7.40 -6.46 10.45
N LEU A 354 8.12 -7.45 9.92
CA LEU A 354 9.41 -7.87 10.49
C LEU A 354 10.47 -6.76 10.47
N LEU A 355 10.54 -5.98 9.38
CA LEU A 355 11.47 -4.84 9.26
C LEU A 355 10.97 -3.56 9.96
N ALA A 356 9.72 -3.51 10.44
CA ALA A 356 9.10 -2.26 10.88
C ALA A 356 9.84 -1.57 12.04
N PRO A 357 10.29 -2.27 13.11
CA PRO A 357 11.01 -1.62 14.20
C PRO A 357 12.34 -0.99 13.75
N ALA A 358 13.08 -1.68 12.89
CA ALA A 358 14.35 -1.17 12.36
C ALA A 358 14.13 0.07 11.48
N LYS A 359 13.10 0.05 10.62
CA LYS A 359 12.71 1.20 9.78
C LYS A 359 12.24 2.40 10.62
N MET A 360 11.51 2.15 11.70
CA MET A 360 11.08 3.21 12.62
C MET A 360 12.30 3.87 13.30
N GLN A 361 13.25 3.09 13.81
CA GLN A 361 14.50 3.64 14.36
C GLN A 361 15.30 4.42 13.31
N MET A 362 15.36 3.90 12.08
CA MET A 362 16.02 4.53 10.95
C MET A 362 15.40 5.89 10.58
N ALA A 363 14.07 5.99 10.57
CA ALA A 363 13.35 7.24 10.29
C ALA A 363 13.73 8.35 11.27
N PHE A 364 13.90 8.02 12.56
CA PHE A 364 14.33 8.96 13.60
C PHE A 364 15.85 9.16 13.68
N GLY A 365 16.64 8.46 12.87
CA GLY A 365 18.10 8.55 12.90
C GLY A 365 18.75 7.86 14.11
N ASN A 366 18.06 6.93 14.76
CA ASN A 366 18.60 6.09 15.83
C ASN A 366 19.36 4.91 15.21
N TRP A 367 20.49 5.20 14.56
CA TRP A 367 21.20 4.28 13.67
C TRP A 367 21.71 3.01 14.38
N ASP A 368 22.23 3.13 15.59
CA ASP A 368 22.68 2.01 16.42
C ASP A 368 21.54 1.04 16.74
N LYS A 369 20.38 1.58 17.14
CA LYS A 369 19.18 0.80 17.44
C LYS A 369 18.59 0.16 16.18
N ALA A 370 18.62 0.87 15.05
CA ALA A 370 18.18 0.33 13.76
C ALA A 370 19.06 -0.86 13.33
N ALA A 371 20.39 -0.74 13.47
CA ALA A 371 21.32 -1.82 13.19
C ALA A 371 21.04 -3.05 14.05
N GLN A 372 20.89 -2.88 15.36
CA GLN A 372 20.55 -3.96 16.29
C GLN A 372 19.25 -4.68 15.89
N GLN A 373 18.20 -3.93 15.55
CA GLN A 373 16.92 -4.52 15.13
C GLN A 373 17.05 -5.36 13.86
N PHE A 374 17.81 -4.91 12.86
CA PHE A 374 18.05 -5.71 11.66
C PHE A 374 18.91 -6.97 11.93
N GLU A 375 19.87 -6.89 12.85
CA GLU A 375 20.74 -8.01 13.20
C GLU A 375 19.99 -9.12 13.96
N LEU A 376 18.96 -8.77 14.73
CA LEU A 376 18.08 -9.74 15.40
C LEU A 376 17.29 -10.61 14.42
N ILE A 377 17.14 -10.17 13.17
CA ILE A 377 16.42 -10.91 12.13
C ILE A 377 17.34 -11.98 11.56
N VAL A 378 17.13 -13.22 12.00
CA VAL A 378 17.85 -14.40 11.53
C VAL A 378 16.85 -15.41 10.98
N ASP A 379 17.08 -15.92 9.77
CA ASP A 379 16.26 -16.99 9.21
C ASP A 379 16.73 -18.34 9.79
N LYS A 380 15.99 -18.85 10.79
CA LYS A 380 16.32 -20.12 11.45
C LYS A 380 15.70 -21.33 10.76
N ASP A 381 14.59 -21.14 10.05
CA ASP A 381 13.73 -22.22 9.55
C ASP A 381 13.53 -22.16 8.02
N THR A 382 14.38 -21.42 7.31
CA THR A 382 14.31 -21.20 5.85
C THR A 382 12.99 -20.55 5.41
N VAL A 383 12.40 -19.75 6.29
CA VAL A 383 11.12 -19.08 6.08
C VAL A 383 11.29 -17.94 5.10
N TYR A 384 12.43 -17.26 5.11
CA TYR A 384 12.65 -16.06 4.30
C TYR A 384 13.44 -16.42 3.05
N SER A 385 13.10 -15.76 1.94
CA SER A 385 13.83 -15.89 0.69
C SER A 385 15.20 -15.24 0.79
N TYR A 386 16.09 -15.66 -0.10
CA TYR A 386 17.35 -14.99 -0.34
C TYR A 386 17.13 -13.49 -0.58
N THR A 387 16.19 -13.12 -1.45
CA THR A 387 15.87 -11.73 -1.79
C THR A 387 15.53 -10.88 -0.56
N ASN A 388 14.69 -11.36 0.34
CA ASN A 388 14.32 -10.62 1.55
C ASN A 388 15.48 -10.49 2.55
N MET A 389 16.21 -11.58 2.78
CA MET A 389 17.37 -11.57 3.69
C MET A 389 18.52 -10.70 3.16
N GLU A 390 18.72 -10.69 1.85
CA GLU A 390 19.70 -9.85 1.16
C GLU A 390 19.29 -8.37 1.21
N TYR A 391 18.01 -8.06 1.03
CA TYR A 391 17.47 -6.71 1.16
C TYR A 391 17.69 -6.17 2.57
N LYS A 392 17.35 -6.98 3.59
CA LYS A 392 17.65 -6.68 4.99
C LYS A 392 19.14 -6.42 5.20
N THR A 393 20.01 -7.25 4.61
CA THR A 393 21.47 -7.11 4.74
C THR A 393 21.98 -5.80 4.15
N GLY A 394 21.48 -5.40 2.99
CA GLY A 394 21.79 -4.10 2.40
C GLY A 394 21.39 -2.93 3.32
N LEU A 395 20.19 -2.98 3.90
CA LEU A 395 19.76 -1.98 4.88
C LEU A 395 20.62 -2.00 6.15
N THR A 396 21.06 -3.16 6.62
CA THR A 396 22.00 -3.28 7.75
C THR A 396 23.31 -2.54 7.47
N PHE A 397 23.92 -2.72 6.29
CA PHE A 397 25.14 -1.99 5.94
C PHE A 397 24.91 -0.49 5.88
N PHE A 398 23.79 -0.05 5.30
CA PHE A 398 23.44 1.37 5.27
C PHE A 398 23.37 1.98 6.67
N VAL A 399 22.58 1.40 7.59
CA VAL A 399 22.40 1.97 8.93
C VAL A 399 23.68 1.90 9.77
N LYS A 400 24.53 0.87 9.57
CA LYS A 400 25.84 0.79 10.23
C LYS A 400 26.81 1.84 9.69
N GLY A 401 26.77 2.13 8.39
CA GLY A 401 27.52 3.23 7.79
C GLY A 401 27.11 4.58 8.36
N MET A 402 25.81 4.83 8.48
CA MET A 402 25.27 6.05 9.08
C MET A 402 25.60 6.16 10.57
N ASP A 403 25.54 5.06 11.33
CA ASP A 403 25.97 4.99 12.73
C ASP A 403 27.47 5.33 12.89
N ALA A 404 28.33 4.79 12.02
CA ALA A 404 29.75 5.11 12.01
C ALA A 404 30.00 6.61 11.74
N LEU A 405 29.24 7.22 10.83
CA LEU A 405 29.33 8.66 10.55
C LEU A 405 28.95 9.52 11.75
N VAL A 406 27.84 9.24 12.44
CA VAL A 406 27.47 10.04 13.64
C VAL A 406 28.49 9.89 14.78
N LYS A 407 29.28 8.81 14.78
CA LYS A 407 30.43 8.59 15.68
C LYS A 407 31.75 9.19 15.14
N ASN A 408 31.69 9.97 14.06
CA ASN A 408 32.83 10.56 13.34
C ASN A 408 33.87 9.52 12.84
N ASN A 409 33.47 8.27 12.64
CA ASN A 409 34.33 7.21 12.14
C ASN A 409 34.13 7.00 10.63
N VAL A 410 34.71 7.90 9.83
CA VAL A 410 34.59 7.90 8.36
C VAL A 410 35.17 6.62 7.75
N ILE A 411 36.28 6.12 8.28
CA ILE A 411 36.94 4.90 7.78
C ILE A 411 36.00 3.69 7.91
N GLU A 412 35.31 3.56 9.04
CA GLU A 412 34.36 2.48 9.25
C GLU A 412 33.11 2.65 8.37
N ALA A 413 32.64 3.88 8.18
CA ALA A 413 31.54 4.17 7.26
C ALA A 413 31.88 3.77 5.80
N GLU A 414 33.10 4.04 5.35
CA GLU A 414 33.59 3.62 4.03
C GLU A 414 33.61 2.09 3.87
N LYS A 415 33.94 1.33 4.91
CA LYS A 415 33.86 -0.15 4.85
C LYS A 415 32.44 -0.63 4.62
N TYR A 416 31.46 -0.04 5.30
CA TYR A 416 30.05 -0.38 5.10
C TYR A 416 29.54 0.07 3.73
N SER A 417 29.95 1.24 3.25
CA SER A 417 29.67 1.69 1.88
C SER A 417 30.21 0.70 0.85
N ASN A 418 31.46 0.25 0.99
CA ASN A 418 32.06 -0.74 0.11
C ASN A 418 31.34 -2.10 0.18
N SER A 419 30.86 -2.50 1.36
CA SER A 419 30.08 -3.73 1.53
C SER A 419 28.73 -3.65 0.83
N LEU A 420 28.09 -2.48 0.87
CA LEU A 420 26.84 -2.21 0.17
C LEU A 420 27.02 -2.23 -1.36
N ASP A 421 28.08 -1.59 -1.87
CA ASP A 421 28.42 -1.61 -3.30
C ASP A 421 28.80 -3.03 -3.77
N ALA A 422 29.50 -3.80 -2.94
CA ALA A 422 29.82 -5.20 -3.24
C ALA A 422 28.56 -6.07 -3.32
N LEU A 423 27.58 -5.84 -2.43
CA LEU A 423 26.27 -6.52 -2.47
C LEU A 423 25.52 -6.19 -3.76
N LEU A 424 25.42 -4.90 -4.11
CA LEU A 424 24.78 -4.45 -5.35
C LEU A 424 25.49 -5.00 -6.59
N TRP A 425 26.83 -4.97 -6.62
CA TRP A 425 27.62 -5.52 -7.72
C TRP A 425 27.39 -7.02 -7.87
N ARG A 426 27.45 -7.79 -6.77
CA ARG A 426 27.17 -9.23 -6.78
C ARG A 426 25.78 -9.50 -7.36
N ASN A 427 24.78 -8.75 -6.90
CA ASN A 427 23.40 -8.88 -7.35
C ASN A 427 23.26 -8.65 -8.86
N ALA A 428 23.94 -7.64 -9.40
CA ALA A 428 23.95 -7.33 -10.83
C ALA A 428 24.73 -8.33 -11.69
N LYS A 429 25.58 -9.19 -11.09
CA LYS A 429 26.37 -10.21 -11.79
C LYS A 429 25.80 -11.62 -11.69
N GLN A 430 24.93 -11.86 -10.72
CA GLN A 430 24.25 -13.15 -10.56
C GLN A 430 23.03 -13.25 -11.47
N THR A 431 22.65 -14.49 -11.78
CA THR A 431 21.44 -14.80 -12.54
C THR A 431 20.59 -15.82 -11.77
N GLY A 432 19.27 -15.66 -11.83
CA GLY A 432 18.30 -16.52 -11.15
C GLY A 432 17.48 -15.80 -10.08
N LYS A 433 16.18 -16.08 -10.01
CA LYS A 433 15.27 -15.44 -9.05
C LYS A 433 15.61 -15.78 -7.58
N ASP A 434 16.25 -16.91 -7.34
CA ASP A 434 16.64 -17.37 -6.00
C ASP A 434 18.01 -16.85 -5.53
N SER A 435 18.66 -16.01 -6.35
CA SER A 435 20.02 -15.49 -6.11
C SER A 435 20.15 -13.99 -6.38
N THR A 436 19.06 -13.30 -6.75
CA THR A 436 19.07 -11.86 -7.01
C THR A 436 18.00 -11.12 -6.21
N LEU A 437 18.18 -9.81 -6.06
CA LEU A 437 17.16 -8.94 -5.51
C LEU A 437 16.14 -8.67 -6.61
N ASN A 438 14.87 -8.47 -6.25
CA ASN A 438 13.93 -7.88 -7.20
C ASN A 438 14.30 -6.41 -7.47
N GLU A 439 13.84 -5.87 -8.60
CA GLU A 439 14.19 -4.52 -9.03
C GLU A 439 13.84 -3.44 -8.00
N TRP A 440 12.70 -3.57 -7.32
CA TRP A 440 12.27 -2.63 -6.28
C TRP A 440 13.26 -2.56 -5.11
N TYR A 441 13.70 -3.71 -4.60
CA TYR A 441 14.71 -3.78 -3.56
C TYR A 441 16.07 -3.31 -4.05
N GLN A 442 16.48 -3.65 -5.27
CA GLN A 442 17.72 -3.13 -5.86
C GLN A 442 17.72 -1.61 -5.91
N ASN A 443 16.65 -1.00 -6.41
CA ASN A 443 16.52 0.46 -6.53
C ASN A 443 16.51 1.14 -5.15
N THR A 444 15.87 0.51 -4.15
CA THR A 444 15.88 1.02 -2.77
C THR A 444 17.29 0.97 -2.16
N ILE A 445 18.03 -0.13 -2.37
CA ILE A 445 19.41 -0.26 -1.87
C ILE A 445 20.38 0.65 -2.64
N ASN A 446 20.18 0.86 -3.94
CA ASN A 446 20.93 1.83 -4.74
C ASN A 446 20.76 3.26 -4.19
N THR A 447 19.54 3.64 -3.83
CA THR A 447 19.24 4.93 -3.19
C THR A 447 20.01 5.08 -1.87
N ALA A 448 19.96 4.05 -1.01
CA ALA A 448 20.69 4.02 0.24
C ALA A 448 22.23 4.08 0.06
N SER A 449 22.77 3.43 -0.97
CA SER A 449 24.21 3.51 -1.27
C SER A 449 24.62 4.93 -1.66
N LEU A 450 23.88 5.57 -2.58
CA LEU A 450 24.17 6.95 -2.98
C LEU A 450 24.05 7.92 -1.80
N GLU A 451 23.04 7.74 -0.94
CA GLU A 451 22.89 8.56 0.26
C GLU A 451 24.10 8.41 1.18
N LEU A 452 24.50 7.18 1.52
CA LEU A 452 25.64 6.93 2.39
C LEU A 452 26.95 7.51 1.81
N GLN A 453 27.20 7.33 0.51
CA GLN A 453 28.36 7.92 -0.16
C GLN A 453 28.37 9.46 -0.09
N GLY A 454 27.19 10.06 -0.27
CA GLY A 454 26.99 11.50 -0.12
C GLY A 454 27.27 11.99 1.30
N CYS A 455 26.75 11.28 2.30
CA CYS A 455 27.00 11.56 3.71
C CYS A 455 28.50 11.41 4.05
N ILE A 456 29.18 10.34 3.60
CA ILE A 456 30.63 10.16 3.78
C ILE A 456 31.40 11.36 3.21
N ALA A 457 31.10 11.78 1.97
CA ALA A 457 31.74 12.93 1.37
C ALA A 457 31.49 14.23 2.17
N SER A 458 30.31 14.38 2.76
CA SER A 458 29.96 15.51 3.64
C SER A 458 30.84 15.52 4.91
N TYR A 459 31.01 14.37 5.57
CA TYR A 459 31.88 14.24 6.75
C TYR A 459 33.37 14.43 6.43
N GLN A 460 33.78 14.16 5.18
CA GLN A 460 35.14 14.45 4.68
C GLN A 460 35.35 15.92 4.31
N GLY A 461 34.32 16.78 4.43
CA GLY A 461 34.38 18.18 4.01
C GLY A 461 34.27 18.40 2.50
N ASN A 462 34.02 17.35 1.71
CA ASN A 462 33.83 17.46 0.27
C ASN A 462 32.36 17.74 -0.07
N TYR A 463 31.88 18.92 0.34
CA TYR A 463 30.47 19.29 0.27
C TYR A 463 29.91 19.35 -1.16
N ASN A 464 30.71 19.74 -2.14
CA ASN A 464 30.26 19.78 -3.54
C ASN A 464 30.03 18.38 -4.10
N LYS A 465 30.88 17.39 -3.76
CA LYS A 465 30.65 15.99 -4.10
C LYS A 465 29.46 15.43 -3.33
N ALA A 466 29.38 15.72 -2.03
CA ALA A 466 28.29 15.28 -1.17
C ALA A 466 26.92 15.66 -1.72
N ILE A 467 26.70 16.96 -1.98
CA ILE A 467 25.43 17.47 -2.47
C ILE A 467 25.05 16.84 -3.82
N LYS A 468 26.00 16.70 -4.76
CA LYS A 468 25.72 16.05 -6.06
C LYS A 468 25.29 14.58 -5.92
N LEU A 469 25.92 13.83 -5.02
CA LEU A 469 25.54 12.44 -4.75
C LEU A 469 24.16 12.34 -4.10
N LEU A 470 23.88 13.23 -3.14
CA LEU A 470 22.61 13.27 -2.43
C LEU A 470 21.44 13.73 -3.33
N GLU A 471 21.65 14.70 -4.23
CA GLU A 471 20.65 15.08 -5.24
C GLU A 471 20.35 13.91 -6.20
N LYS A 472 21.35 13.11 -6.54
CA LYS A 472 21.14 11.88 -7.33
C LYS A 472 20.35 10.83 -6.52
N ALA A 473 20.65 10.68 -5.23
CA ALA A 473 19.91 9.79 -4.34
C ALA A 473 18.44 10.25 -4.17
N GLU A 474 18.18 11.54 -3.98
CA GLU A 474 16.81 12.08 -3.90
C GLU A 474 16.05 11.87 -5.20
N LYS A 475 16.69 12.08 -6.35
CA LYS A 475 16.07 11.73 -7.63
C LYS A 475 15.69 10.25 -7.69
N GLN A 476 16.57 9.35 -7.28
CA GLN A 476 16.26 7.92 -7.25
C GLN A 476 15.15 7.60 -6.26
N GLU A 477 15.12 8.23 -5.08
CA GLU A 477 14.03 8.10 -4.11
C GLU A 477 12.68 8.50 -4.72
N ILE A 478 12.62 9.64 -5.42
CA ILE A 478 11.41 10.11 -6.11
C ILE A 478 11.02 9.13 -7.23
N ASP A 479 12.00 8.64 -7.98
CA ASP A 479 11.80 7.68 -9.06
C ASP A 479 11.37 6.28 -8.53
N LEU A 480 11.51 5.97 -7.23
CA LEU A 480 10.86 4.79 -6.62
C LEU A 480 9.32 4.86 -6.73
N GLY A 481 8.79 6.07 -6.92
CA GLY A 481 7.37 6.33 -7.10
C GLY A 481 6.60 6.45 -5.79
N TYR A 482 5.29 6.69 -5.94
CA TYR A 482 4.37 6.70 -4.82
C TYR A 482 4.21 5.29 -4.24
N GLY A 483 4.22 5.18 -2.91
CA GLY A 483 4.09 3.92 -2.20
C GLY A 483 3.35 4.11 -0.88
N GLU A 484 2.58 3.09 -0.52
CA GLU A 484 1.59 3.13 0.56
C GLU A 484 1.85 1.97 1.56
N PRO A 485 2.73 2.15 2.57
CA PRO A 485 3.49 3.36 2.91
C PRO A 485 4.79 3.55 2.09
N PRO A 486 5.48 4.70 2.21
CA PRO A 486 6.70 5.00 1.45
C PRO A 486 7.77 3.89 1.55
N LEU A 487 8.35 3.54 0.40
CA LEU A 487 9.36 2.47 0.30
C LEU A 487 10.65 2.82 1.05
N TYR A 488 11.03 4.10 1.05
CA TYR A 488 12.20 4.61 1.73
C TYR A 488 11.78 5.33 3.02
N ALA A 489 12.10 4.74 4.17
CA ALA A 489 11.55 5.19 5.46
C ALA A 489 12.10 6.54 5.95
N ARG A 490 13.19 7.05 5.35
CA ARG A 490 13.80 8.33 5.69
C ARG A 490 14.11 9.11 4.41
N PRO A 491 13.42 10.22 4.12
CA PRO A 491 13.66 10.99 2.90
C PRO A 491 15.09 11.55 2.81
N VAL A 492 15.70 11.44 1.63
CA VAL A 492 17.09 11.84 1.35
C VAL A 492 17.28 13.36 1.50
N ALA A 493 16.22 14.14 1.32
CA ALA A 493 16.19 15.58 1.54
C ALA A 493 16.77 15.99 2.91
N ILE A 494 16.64 15.13 3.93
CA ILE A 494 17.20 15.37 5.26
C ILE A 494 18.73 15.39 5.22
N SER A 495 19.34 14.45 4.49
CA SER A 495 20.78 14.34 4.34
C SER A 495 21.34 15.42 3.40
N ILE A 496 20.59 15.83 2.37
CA ILE A 496 20.92 17.00 1.53
C ILE A 496 21.05 18.25 2.40
N ALA A 497 20.02 18.53 3.20
CA ALA A 497 20.00 19.72 4.05
C ALA A 497 21.11 19.70 5.10
N ASP A 498 21.40 18.56 5.73
CA ASP A 498 22.55 18.43 6.65
C ASP A 498 23.89 18.77 5.97
N ALA A 499 24.12 18.25 4.76
CA ALA A 499 25.33 18.57 3.99
C ALA A 499 25.42 20.07 3.61
N GLN A 500 24.29 20.68 3.24
CA GLN A 500 24.23 22.11 2.95
C GLN A 500 24.48 22.97 4.20
N ILE A 501 23.95 22.58 5.36
CA ILE A 501 24.20 23.26 6.65
C ILE A 501 25.67 23.18 7.03
N LYS A 502 26.30 21.99 6.91
CA LYS A 502 27.74 21.81 7.15
C LYS A 502 28.60 22.65 6.21
N ALA A 503 28.14 22.85 4.98
CA ALA A 503 28.76 23.73 3.99
C ALA A 503 28.46 25.24 4.18
N ALA A 504 27.75 25.61 5.25
CA ALA A 504 27.23 26.97 5.49
C ALA A 504 26.33 27.53 4.38
N LYS A 505 25.73 26.67 3.54
CA LYS A 505 24.77 27.03 2.49
C LYS A 505 23.35 27.07 3.07
N TYR A 506 23.10 27.93 4.05
CA TYR A 506 21.84 27.96 4.81
C TYR A 506 20.60 28.23 3.95
N ASP A 507 20.71 29.10 2.93
CA ASP A 507 19.60 29.35 2.01
C ASP A 507 19.18 28.09 1.26
N LYS A 508 20.16 27.29 0.81
CA LYS A 508 19.86 26.02 0.14
C LYS A 508 19.23 25.00 1.07
N ALA A 509 19.67 24.94 2.33
CA ALA A 509 19.05 24.07 3.34
C ALA A 509 17.59 24.46 3.61
N ILE A 510 17.29 25.76 3.64
CA ILE A 510 15.92 26.26 3.75
C ILE A 510 15.11 25.84 2.52
N ASP A 511 15.61 26.09 1.30
CA ASP A 511 14.94 25.69 0.06
C ASP A 511 14.61 24.18 0.04
N THR A 512 15.56 23.34 0.46
CA THR A 512 15.39 21.88 0.55
C THR A 512 14.30 21.51 1.55
N TYR A 513 14.29 22.10 2.76
CA TYR A 513 13.24 21.81 3.74
C TYR A 513 11.86 22.37 3.35
N GLU A 514 11.79 23.52 2.70
CA GLU A 514 10.54 24.07 2.17
C GLU A 514 9.97 23.21 1.05
N ALA A 515 10.83 22.68 0.15
CA ALA A 515 10.41 21.69 -0.83
C ALA A 515 9.92 20.40 -0.15
N PHE A 516 10.58 19.98 0.93
CA PHE A 516 10.18 18.82 1.70
C PHE A 516 8.81 18.99 2.38
N LEU A 517 8.48 20.19 2.89
CA LEU A 517 7.15 20.52 3.41
C LEU A 517 6.04 20.45 2.36
N LYS A 518 6.34 20.58 1.07
CA LYS A 518 5.33 20.38 0.01
C LYS A 518 4.95 18.91 -0.12
N ARG A 519 5.88 17.99 0.16
CA ARG A 519 5.65 16.53 0.15
C ARG A 519 5.04 16.06 1.48
N PHE A 520 5.46 16.66 2.60
CA PHE A 520 5.02 16.30 3.95
C PHE A 520 4.60 17.56 4.73
N PRO A 521 3.39 18.11 4.45
CA PRO A 521 2.93 19.34 5.05
C PRO A 521 2.86 19.24 6.57
N LYS A 522 3.20 20.33 7.27
CA LYS A 522 3.08 20.43 8.74
C LYS A 522 3.89 19.38 9.53
N SER A 523 4.88 18.75 8.92
CA SER A 523 5.76 17.79 9.60
C SER A 523 6.51 18.46 10.75
N ALA A 524 6.32 17.96 11.98
CA ALA A 524 6.98 18.49 13.18
C ALA A 524 8.50 18.42 13.04
N PHE A 525 9.01 17.32 12.49
CA PHE A 525 10.43 17.16 12.19
C PHE A 525 10.97 18.29 11.29
N VAL A 526 10.26 18.63 10.21
CA VAL A 526 10.75 19.62 9.25
C VAL A 526 10.68 21.04 9.81
N TYR A 527 9.65 21.36 10.60
CA TYR A 527 9.60 22.63 11.33
C TYR A 527 10.72 22.75 12.36
N HIS A 528 11.05 21.68 13.07
CA HIS A 528 12.21 21.65 13.97
C HIS A 528 13.52 21.92 13.21
N CYS A 529 13.71 21.29 12.07
CA CYS A 529 14.87 21.52 11.22
C CYS A 529 14.95 22.97 10.71
N LEU A 530 13.86 23.53 10.17
CA LEU A 530 13.81 24.91 9.68
C LEU A 530 14.13 25.91 10.78
N ARG A 531 13.52 25.77 11.97
CA ARG A 531 13.85 26.57 13.16
C ARG A 531 15.36 26.58 13.42
N ASN A 532 15.99 25.40 13.47
CA ASN A 532 17.43 25.28 13.75
C ASN A 532 18.30 25.92 12.66
N VAL A 533 17.92 25.81 11.38
CA VAL A 533 18.65 26.46 10.28
C VAL A 533 18.54 27.98 10.35
N TYR A 534 17.36 28.54 10.62
CA TYR A 534 17.19 29.99 10.78
C TYR A 534 17.99 30.55 11.96
N LEU A 535 18.10 29.80 13.07
CA LEU A 535 18.98 30.18 14.18
C LEU A 535 20.44 30.23 13.74
N LYS A 536 20.94 29.21 13.02
CA LYS A 536 22.31 29.20 12.48
C LYS A 536 22.57 30.31 11.47
N LYS A 537 21.55 30.69 10.69
CA LYS A 537 21.60 31.79 9.72
C LYS A 537 21.55 33.19 10.38
N GLY A 538 21.29 33.28 11.69
CA GLY A 538 21.16 34.56 12.40
C GLY A 538 19.83 35.27 12.13
N LYS A 539 18.74 34.52 11.96
CA LYS A 539 17.37 35.01 11.71
C LYS A 539 16.42 34.57 12.84
N PRO A 540 16.60 35.08 14.08
CA PRO A 540 15.84 34.63 15.25
C PRO A 540 14.32 34.88 15.14
N GLU A 541 13.91 35.92 14.41
CA GLU A 541 12.51 36.21 14.13
C GLU A 541 11.83 35.08 13.34
N LYS A 542 12.51 34.58 12.30
CA LYS A 542 12.03 33.43 11.52
C LYS A 542 12.08 32.13 12.30
N ALA A 543 13.13 31.94 13.10
CA ALA A 543 13.19 30.78 13.99
C ALA A 543 12.00 30.75 14.97
N LYS A 544 11.57 31.91 15.49
CA LYS A 544 10.41 32.02 16.37
C LYS A 544 9.09 31.70 15.66
N GLU A 545 8.93 32.10 14.40
CA GLU A 545 7.76 31.70 13.59
C GLU A 545 7.66 30.17 13.49
N TYR A 546 8.76 29.49 13.14
CA TYR A 546 8.78 28.02 13.06
C TYR A 546 8.69 27.32 14.42
N GLU A 547 9.13 27.97 15.50
CA GLU A 547 8.92 27.47 16.86
C GLU A 547 7.43 27.45 17.24
N MET A 548 6.65 28.44 16.82
CA MET A 548 5.20 28.43 17.00
C MET A 548 4.53 27.31 16.19
N LEU A 549 4.89 27.18 14.91
CA LEU A 549 4.38 26.10 14.06
C LEU A 549 4.75 24.70 14.60
N LEU A 550 5.98 24.56 15.10
CA LEU A 550 6.46 23.35 15.72
C LEU A 550 5.67 23.00 16.98
N LYS A 551 5.33 23.99 17.82
CA LYS A 551 4.54 23.74 19.03
C LYS A 551 3.20 23.09 18.71
N ASP A 552 2.52 23.57 17.68
CA ASP A 552 1.24 23.01 17.25
C ASP A 552 1.43 21.62 16.61
N ALA A 553 2.44 21.46 15.75
CA ALA A 553 2.72 20.19 15.06
C ALA A 553 3.25 19.08 15.99
N ALA A 554 3.97 19.44 17.06
CA ALA A 554 4.58 18.51 18.00
C ALA A 554 3.72 18.28 19.26
N MET A 555 2.45 18.71 19.25
CA MET A 555 1.54 18.59 20.40
C MET A 555 1.43 17.15 20.93
N TYR A 556 1.62 16.16 20.05
CA TYR A 556 1.55 14.75 20.39
C TYR A 556 2.89 14.02 20.27
N ALA A 557 3.97 14.73 19.97
CA ALA A 557 5.29 14.13 19.87
C ALA A 557 5.75 13.63 21.25
N ASP A 558 6.66 12.66 21.24
CA ASP A 558 7.29 12.19 22.47
C ASP A 558 7.99 13.37 23.18
N TYR A 559 7.86 13.39 24.52
CA TYR A 559 8.40 14.47 25.33
C TYR A 559 9.90 14.68 25.09
N GLY A 560 10.29 15.94 24.86
CA GLY A 560 11.67 16.35 24.65
C GLY A 560 12.23 16.08 23.25
N MET A 561 11.47 15.45 22.34
CA MET A 561 11.96 15.09 21.00
C MET A 561 12.31 16.29 20.13
N TYR A 562 11.46 17.33 20.13
CA TYR A 562 11.68 18.55 19.34
C TYR A 562 11.89 19.80 20.21
N GLY A 563 11.97 19.63 21.53
CA GLY A 563 12.01 20.69 22.54
C GLY A 563 11.04 20.41 23.69
N ASN A 564 11.10 21.21 24.75
CA ASN A 564 10.13 21.20 25.85
C ASN A 564 9.15 22.38 25.61
N PHE A 565 7.90 22.09 25.25
CA PHE A 565 6.88 23.10 24.92
C PHE A 565 5.57 22.90 25.65
#